data_AF-A0A2K8SLS0-F1
#
_entry.id   AF-A0A2K8SLS0-F1
#
_cell.length_a   1.000
_cell.length_b   1.000
_cell.length_c   1.000
_cell.angle_alpha   90.00
_cell.angle_beta   90.00
_cell.angle_gamma   90.00
#
_symmetry.space_group_name_H-M   'P 1'
#
loop_
_entity.id
_entity.type
_entity.pdbx_description
1 polymer ?
#
loop_
_entity_poly.entity_id
_entity_poly.type
_entity_poly.pdbx_seq_one_letter_code
_entity_poly.pdbx_strand_id
1 'polypeptide(L)'
;MSLLTDALDRVLNWFQDHEDLEFAHFESLELGLTYEEIEEKVTDLLPFRLPKEVYELYQWGNGACIGEERYARFFKNYIFLSL
;
A
#
# COMPACT_ATOMS: atom_id res chain seq x y z
N MET A 1 -2.97 -7.66 -14.41
CA MET A 1 -2.29 -6.68 -13.54
C MET A 1 -2.01 -5.43 -14.35
N SER A 2 -1.93 -4.27 -13.69
CA SER A 2 -1.57 -3.01 -14.32
C SER A 2 -0.06 -2.79 -14.20
N LEU A 3 0.50 -1.83 -14.96
CA LEU A 3 1.91 -1.44 -14.83
C LEU A 3 2.28 -1.12 -13.37
N LEU A 4 1.34 -0.53 -12.62
CA LEU A 4 1.53 -0.20 -11.21
C LEU A 4 1.68 -1.46 -10.37
N THR A 5 0.72 -2.40 -10.44
CA THR A 5 0.77 -3.60 -9.60
C THR A 5 1.91 -4.53 -9.99
N ASP A 6 2.27 -4.60 -11.27
CA ASP A 6 3.47 -5.32 -11.74
C ASP A 6 4.76 -4.71 -11.16
N ALA A 7 4.85 -3.38 -11.07
CA ALA A 7 6.01 -2.70 -10.50
C ALA A 7 6.09 -2.90 -8.98
N LEU A 8 4.95 -2.84 -8.29
CA LEU A 8 4.87 -3.04 -6.84
C LEU A 8 5.25 -4.47 -6.44
N ASP A 9 4.77 -5.48 -7.19
CA ASP A 9 5.16 -6.87 -6.96
C ASP A 9 6.67 -7.09 -7.16
N ARG A 10 7.26 -6.45 -8.17
CA ARG A 10 8.72 -6.49 -8.36
C ARG A 10 9.49 -5.86 -7.20
N VAL A 11 8.97 -4.78 -6.63
CA VAL A 11 9.57 -4.12 -5.46
C VAL A 11 9.46 -5.02 -4.23
N LEU A 12 8.31 -5.65 -4.00
CA LEU A 12 8.12 -6.61 -2.90
C LEU A 12 9.03 -7.82 -3.01
N ASN A 13 9.09 -8.43 -4.19
CA ASN A 13 9.95 -9.59 -4.43
C ASN A 13 11.42 -9.23 -4.16
N TRP A 14 11.83 -8.01 -4.53
CA TRP A 14 13.17 -7.53 -4.20
C TRP A 14 13.40 -7.39 -2.69
N PHE A 15 12.40 -6.95 -1.91
CA PHE A 15 12.51 -6.92 -0.44
C PHE A 15 12.59 -8.30 0.19
N GLN A 16 11.84 -9.28 -0.33
CA GLN A 16 11.93 -10.67 0.15
C GLN A 16 13.32 -11.28 -0.07
N ASP A 17 14.02 -10.89 -1.14
CA ASP A 17 15.39 -11.35 -1.41
C ASP A 17 16.46 -10.61 -0.56
N HIS A 18 16.09 -9.53 0.14
CA HIS A 18 17.00 -8.66 0.91
C HIS A 18 16.46 -8.41 2.33
N GLU A 19 16.10 -9.49 3.04
CA GLU A 19 15.54 -9.44 4.42
C GLU A 19 16.49 -8.84 5.46
N ASP A 20 17.77 -8.67 5.14
CA ASP A 20 18.76 -8.03 6.01
C ASP A 20 18.57 -6.50 6.13
N LEU A 21 17.71 -5.93 5.30
CA LEU A 21 17.37 -4.51 5.31
C LEU A 21 16.14 -4.26 6.19
N GLU A 22 16.16 -3.23 7.03
CA GLU A 22 15.01 -2.79 7.84
C GLU A 22 13.90 -2.15 6.98
N PHE A 23 13.34 -2.89 6.02
CA PHE A 23 12.25 -2.47 5.16
C PHE A 23 10.98 -3.29 5.40
N ALA A 24 9.87 -2.77 4.87
CA ALA A 24 8.58 -3.43 4.96
C ALA A 24 8.58 -4.78 4.26
N HIS A 25 8.02 -5.78 4.93
CA HIS A 25 7.60 -7.01 4.28
C HIS A 25 6.17 -6.86 3.79
N PHE A 26 5.80 -7.66 2.78
CA PHE A 26 4.41 -7.67 2.30
C PHE A 26 3.42 -8.01 3.41
N GLU A 27 3.82 -8.88 4.35
CA GLU A 27 3.03 -9.26 5.51
C GLU A 27 2.73 -8.10 6.47
N SER A 28 3.47 -7.00 6.34
CA SER A 28 3.25 -5.76 7.11
C SER A 28 2.19 -4.85 6.48
N LEU A 29 1.66 -5.21 5.31
CA LEU A 29 0.54 -4.52 4.69
C LEU A 29 -0.79 -5.13 5.13
N GLU A 30 -1.76 -4.25 5.36
CA GLU A 30 -3.15 -4.67 5.42
C GLU A 30 -3.62 -5.18 4.05
N LEU A 31 -4.62 -6.07 4.08
CA LEU A 31 -5.23 -6.61 2.86
C LEU A 31 -5.80 -5.49 2.00
N GLY A 32 -5.65 -5.64 0.68
CA GLY A 32 -6.19 -4.69 -0.28
C GLY A 32 -7.70 -4.50 -0.13
N LEU A 33 -8.14 -3.26 -0.34
CA LEU A 33 -9.54 -2.85 -0.21
C LEU A 33 -10.29 -3.03 -1.52
N THR A 34 -11.60 -3.25 -1.44
CA THR A 34 -12.52 -3.17 -2.58
C THR A 34 -12.75 -1.72 -3.00
N TYR A 35 -13.30 -1.52 -4.20
CA TYR A 35 -13.65 -0.18 -4.68
C TYR A 35 -14.64 0.51 -3.73
N GLU A 36 -15.63 -0.24 -3.25
CA GLU A 36 -16.67 0.23 -2.34
C GLU A 36 -16.11 0.66 -0.98
N GLU A 37 -15.19 -0.12 -0.41
CA GLU A 37 -14.51 0.23 0.85
C GLU A 37 -13.67 1.51 0.71
N ILE A 38 -12.99 1.69 -0.42
CA ILE A 38 -12.22 2.91 -0.71
C ILE A 38 -13.18 4.10 -0.84
N GLU A 39 -14.27 3.97 -1.60
CA GLU A 39 -15.24 5.05 -1.75
C GLU A 39 -15.88 5.43 -0.40
N GLU A 40 -16.23 4.47 0.44
CA GLU A 40 -16.80 4.73 1.78
C GLU A 40 -15.83 5.54 2.63
N LYS A 41 -14.56 5.17 2.66
CA LYS A 41 -13.51 5.87 3.42
C LYS A 41 -13.22 7.27 2.88
N VAL A 42 -13.27 7.46 1.57
CA VAL A 42 -12.80 8.69 0.92
C VAL A 42 -13.90 9.72 0.71
N THR A 43 -15.13 9.29 0.44
CA THR A 43 -16.26 10.19 0.12
C THR A 43 -16.55 11.18 1.23
N ASP A 44 -16.35 10.77 2.49
CA ASP A 44 -16.57 11.64 3.65
C ASP A 44 -15.39 12.61 3.91
N LEU A 45 -14.22 12.35 3.33
CA LEU A 45 -12.97 13.07 3.61
C LEU A 45 -12.55 14.03 2.49
N LEU A 46 -12.79 13.66 1.23
CA LEU A 46 -12.27 14.39 0.07
C LEU A 46 -13.39 14.95 -0.81
N PRO A 47 -13.33 16.23 -1.20
CA PRO A 47 -14.31 16.82 -2.12
C PRO A 47 -14.05 16.43 -3.60
N PHE A 48 -13.23 15.41 -3.85
CA PHE A 48 -12.83 14.97 -5.18
C PHE A 48 -12.61 13.46 -5.23
N ARG A 49 -12.74 12.88 -6.42
CA ARG A 49 -12.44 11.47 -6.67
C ARG A 49 -10.95 11.26 -6.82
N LEU A 50 -10.46 10.13 -6.29
CA LEU A 50 -9.06 9.77 -6.44
C LEU A 50 -8.76 9.37 -7.90
N PRO A 51 -7.51 9.51 -8.35
CA PRO A 51 -7.06 8.93 -9.62
C PRO A 51 -7.19 7.39 -9.59
N LYS A 52 -7.36 6.79 -10.77
CA LYS A 52 -7.51 5.33 -10.92
C LYS A 52 -6.33 4.57 -10.29
N GLU A 53 -5.13 5.09 -10.45
CA GLU A 53 -3.89 4.53 -9.94
C GLU A 53 -3.89 4.45 -8.41
N VAL A 54 -4.59 5.36 -7.73
CA VAL A 54 -4.71 5.31 -6.27
C VAL A 54 -5.68 4.21 -5.84
N TYR A 55 -6.78 3.99 -6.55
CA TYR A 55 -7.63 2.82 -6.29
C TYR A 55 -6.86 1.52 -6.53
N GLU A 56 -6.13 1.43 -7.64
CA GLU A 56 -5.31 0.24 -7.94
C GLU A 56 -4.25 -0.02 -6.86
N LEU A 57 -3.63 1.03 -6.31
CA LEU A 57 -2.67 0.92 -5.22
C LEU A 57 -3.31 0.33 -3.95
N TYR A 58 -4.44 0.88 -3.50
CA TYR A 58 -5.11 0.43 -2.28
C TYR A 58 -5.86 -0.90 -2.44
N GLN A 59 -6.24 -1.26 -3.67
CA GLN A 59 -6.71 -2.60 -4.02
C GLN A 59 -5.60 -3.65 -3.98
N TRP A 60 -4.37 -3.25 -4.27
CA TRP A 60 -3.21 -4.14 -4.20
C TRP A 60 -2.77 -4.42 -2.77
N GLY A 61 -2.78 -3.41 -1.89
CA GLY A 61 -2.54 -3.56 -0.46
C GLY A 61 -2.90 -2.29 0.29
N ASN A 62 -3.52 -2.40 1.47
CA ASN A 62 -4.02 -1.26 2.24
C ASN A 62 -2.96 -0.67 3.19
N GLY A 63 -1.74 -0.43 2.71
CA GLY A 63 -0.71 0.24 3.51
C GLY A 63 -0.42 -0.41 4.87
N ALA A 64 0.29 0.33 5.71
CA ALA A 64 0.68 -0.04 7.06
C ALA A 64 -0.51 -0.01 8.02
N CYS A 65 -0.62 -1.02 8.89
CA CYS A 65 -1.52 -0.94 10.04
C CYS A 65 -1.10 0.22 10.96
N ILE A 66 -2.10 0.94 11.48
CA ILE A 66 -1.87 2.06 12.41
C ILE A 66 -1.21 1.54 13.68
N GLY A 67 -0.08 2.14 14.07
CA GLY A 67 0.76 1.71 15.19
C GLY A 67 1.87 0.72 14.81
N GLU A 68 1.88 0.20 13.58
CA GLU A 68 2.93 -0.68 13.06
C GLU A 68 3.79 0.01 11.98
N GLU A 69 3.76 1.35 11.90
CA GLU A 69 4.39 2.12 10.83
C GLU A 69 5.91 1.93 10.76
N ARG A 70 6.54 1.54 11.88
CA ARG A 70 7.97 1.21 11.91
C ARG A 70 8.32 0.00 11.04
N TYR A 71 7.39 -0.94 10.87
CA TYR A 71 7.57 -2.17 10.12
C TYR A 71 7.08 -2.06 8.68
N ALA A 72 6.49 -0.93 8.28
CA ALA A 72 5.90 -0.73 6.97
C ALA A 72 6.63 0.37 6.14
N ARG A 73 7.95 0.43 6.27
CA ARG A 73 8.81 1.33 5.47
C ARG A 73 9.12 0.74 4.10
N PHE A 74 8.43 1.22 3.07
CA PHE A 74 8.61 0.75 1.69
C PHE A 74 9.74 1.45 0.95
N PHE A 75 10.00 2.72 1.25
CA PHE A 75 11.02 3.49 0.54
C PHE A 75 11.85 4.27 1.54
N LYS A 76 12.98 3.71 1.98
CA LYS A 76 13.81 4.28 3.05
C LYS A 76 13.00 4.44 4.34
N ASN A 77 12.57 5.66 4.65
CA ASN A 77 11.78 6.01 5.82
C ASN A 77 10.36 6.46 5.46
N TYR A 78 9.94 6.33 4.19
CA TYR A 78 8.57 6.61 3.77
C TYR A 78 7.70 5.38 4.00
N ILE A 79 6.54 5.66 4.58
CA ILE A 79 5.54 4.66 4.94
C ILE A 79 4.40 4.78 3.93
N PHE A 80 3.97 3.63 3.43
CA PHE A 80 2.72 3.55 2.69
C PHE A 80 1.61 3.41 3.72
N LEU A 81 0.82 4.46 3.92
CA LEU A 81 -0.21 4.50 4.97
C LEU A 81 -1.50 3.81 4.50
N SER A 82 -2.15 3.10 5.41
CA SER A 82 -3.51 2.60 5.21
C SER A 82 -4.51 3.74 5.02
N LEU A 83 -5.59 3.43 4.33
CA LEU A 83 -6.68 4.36 4.03
C LEU A 83 -7.71 4.43 5.16
#